data_AF-A0A261Y1D0-F1
#
_entry.id   AF-A0A261Y1D0-F1
#
_cell.length_a   1.000
_cell.length_b   1.000
_cell.length_c   1.000
_cell.angle_alpha   90.00
_cell.angle_beta   90.00
_cell.angle_gamma   90.00
#
_symmetry.space_group_name_H-M   'P 1'
#
loop_
_entity.id
_entity.type
_entity.pdbx_description
1 polymer ?
#
loop_
_entity_poly.entity_id
_entity_poly.type
_entity_poly.pdbx_seq_one_letter_code
_entity_poly.pdbx_strand_id
1 'polypeptide(L)'
;MGNEVPFIVYIPVILCLLAAILLLHYRGRSNGDILLASRDYEGHSSGVNIGEAGDSLRRRVSDDEADSSEGSSDDAGEGTSSRPTRKLGKKKAEKLKRKEQRRAYREYINQQIEQRRLQEELLEDEYQRKHAEDLARRAYEQEQIKRRRAKQAAQEEAIRIKREQEQQKRAQKFHALYKKLSAKIMEYIMVGRSHWTFGSEANSIAAGEQKNRFIQVQDVADDYGISNEDAEAILERLKEQDPRLNDAIFTQQHPRQFIYLTDNDYTSIAQLIKDRGQMSAEQLRGPGGIVSVIK
;
A
#
# COMPACT_ATOMS: atom_id res chain seq x y z
N MET A 1 -25.85 -35.47 -25.56
CA MET A 1 -25.61 -34.52 -26.67
C MET A 1 -25.04 -33.26 -26.07
N GLY A 2 -23.71 -33.17 -26.02
CA GLY A 2 -23.02 -32.01 -25.45
C GLY A 2 -22.96 -30.91 -26.51
N ASN A 3 -23.49 -29.74 -26.19
CA ASN A 3 -23.41 -28.57 -27.05
C ASN A 3 -21.99 -27.99 -26.95
N GLU A 4 -21.06 -28.55 -27.72
CA GLU A 4 -19.74 -27.96 -27.91
C GLU A 4 -19.89 -26.71 -28.77
N VAL A 5 -20.09 -25.57 -28.11
CA VAL A 5 -20.10 -24.28 -28.79
C VAL A 5 -18.69 -24.02 -29.33
N PRO A 6 -18.52 -23.79 -30.64
CA PRO A 6 -17.21 -23.65 -31.24
C PRO A 6 -16.47 -22.45 -30.64
N PHE A 7 -15.20 -22.66 -30.31
CA PHE A 7 -14.31 -21.70 -29.65
C PHE A 7 -14.22 -20.34 -30.37
N ILE A 8 -14.53 -20.33 -31.67
CA ILE A 8 -14.61 -19.15 -32.55
C ILE A 8 -15.59 -18.08 -32.01
N VAL A 9 -16.66 -18.48 -31.30
CA VAL A 9 -17.65 -17.53 -30.76
C VAL A 9 -17.08 -16.70 -29.60
N TYR A 10 -16.05 -17.20 -28.90
CA TYR A 10 -15.48 -16.52 -27.73
C TYR A 10 -14.41 -15.48 -28.09
N ILE A 11 -13.81 -15.55 -29.28
CA ILE A 11 -12.77 -14.62 -29.73
C ILE A 11 -13.22 -13.14 -29.66
N PRO A 12 -14.40 -12.74 -30.20
CA PRO A 12 -14.85 -11.35 -30.10
C PRO A 12 -15.20 -10.92 -28.67
N VAL A 13 -15.67 -11.84 -27.83
CA VAL A 13 -16.01 -11.57 -26.42
C VAL A 13 -14.73 -11.29 -25.62
N ILE A 14 -13.69 -12.10 -25.81
CA ILE A 14 -12.39 -11.91 -25.16
C ILE A 14 -11.75 -10.58 -25.60
N LEU A 15 -11.81 -10.25 -26.89
CA LEU A 15 -11.32 -8.96 -27.40
C LEU A 15 -12.06 -7.76 -26.77
N CYS A 16 -13.38 -7.83 -26.61
CA CYS A 16 -14.15 -6.78 -25.93
C CYS A 16 -13.76 -6.63 -24.45
N LEU A 17 -13.53 -7.75 -23.74
CA LEU A 17 -13.11 -7.70 -22.33
C LEU A 17 -11.71 -7.10 -22.18
N LEU A 18 -10.76 -7.44 -23.05
CA LEU A 18 -9.42 -6.85 -23.04
C LEU A 18 -9.46 -5.34 -23.33
N ALA A 19 -10.30 -4.90 -24.28
CA ALA A 19 -10.49 -3.48 -24.56
C ALA A 19 -11.09 -2.72 -23.37
N ALA A 20 -12.07 -3.30 -22.68
CA ALA A 20 -12.67 -2.71 -21.47
C ALA A 20 -11.64 -2.59 -20.32
N ILE A 21 -10.81 -3.61 -20.12
CA ILE A 21 -9.73 -3.58 -19.11
C ILE A 21 -8.72 -2.47 -19.44
N LEU A 22 -8.31 -2.35 -20.71
CA LEU A 22 -7.40 -1.28 -21.14
C LEU A 22 -8.00 0.11 -20.94
N LEU A 23 -9.28 0.31 -21.25
CA LEU A 23 -9.99 1.58 -21.01
C LEU A 23 -10.10 1.92 -19.52
N LEU A 24 -10.36 0.93 -18.66
CA LEU A 24 -10.36 1.12 -17.21
C LEU A 24 -8.97 1.48 -16.69
N HIS A 25 -7.93 0.86 -17.23
CA HIS A 25 -6.54 1.16 -16.86
C HIS A 25 -6.11 2.56 -17.31
N TYR A 26 -6.54 2.99 -18.50
CA TYR A 26 -6.28 4.34 -19.02
C TYR A 26 -7.03 5.40 -18.22
N ARG A 27 -8.30 5.14 -17.87
CA ARG A 27 -9.13 6.03 -17.04
C ARG A 27 -8.66 6.11 -15.59
N GLY A 28 -8.09 5.03 -15.05
CA GLY A 28 -7.47 5.02 -13.72
C GLY A 28 -6.21 5.90 -13.68
N ARG A 29 -5.42 5.90 -14.75
CA ARG A 29 -4.22 6.74 -14.87
C ARG A 29 -4.55 8.23 -15.02
N SER A 30 -5.53 8.59 -15.85
CA SER A 30 -5.91 10.01 -16.04
C SER A 30 -6.47 10.67 -14.78
N ASN A 31 -7.12 9.90 -13.90
CA ASN A 31 -7.68 10.43 -12.66
C ASN A 31 -6.66 10.47 -11.50
N GLY A 32 -5.58 9.68 -11.57
CA GLY A 32 -4.52 9.66 -10.56
C GLY A 32 -3.62 10.89 -10.61
N ASP A 33 -3.26 11.36 -11.81
CA ASP A 33 -2.34 12.48 -11.98
C ASP A 33 -2.98 13.85 -11.71
N ILE A 34 -4.31 13.98 -11.88
CA ILE A 34 -5.03 15.22 -11.52
C ILE A 34 -5.13 15.42 -9.99
N LEU A 35 -5.16 14.33 -9.21
CA LEU A 35 -5.25 14.39 -7.75
C LEU A 35 -3.89 14.51 -7.06
N LEU A 36 -2.80 14.07 -7.69
CA LEU A 36 -1.43 14.30 -7.21
C LEU A 36 -0.91 15.70 -7.56
N ALA A 37 -1.34 16.29 -8.68
CA ALA A 37 -1.03 17.69 -9.01
C ALA A 37 -1.71 18.71 -8.05
N SER A 38 -2.73 18.30 -7.28
CA SER A 38 -3.38 19.16 -6.28
C SER A 38 -2.77 19.03 -4.87
N ARG A 39 -1.80 18.14 -4.65
CA ARG A 39 -1.25 17.87 -3.31
C ARG A 39 0.15 18.46 -3.05
N ASP A 40 0.86 18.88 -4.10
CA ASP A 40 2.21 19.46 -3.96
C ASP A 40 2.25 21.00 -4.09
N TYR A 41 1.09 21.67 -4.06
CA TYR A 41 0.98 23.14 -4.00
C TYR A 41 0.70 23.69 -2.58
N GLU A 42 1.00 22.93 -1.52
CA GLU A 42 1.04 23.43 -0.13
C GLU A 42 2.49 23.54 0.35
N GLY A 43 3.23 24.51 -0.18
CA GLY A 43 4.56 24.78 0.36
C GLY A 43 5.40 25.67 -0.53
N HIS A 44 4.98 26.93 -0.67
CA HIS A 44 5.77 28.16 -0.91
C HIS A 44 4.70 29.27 -1.07
N SER A 45 4.21 29.88 0.01
CA SER A 45 4.81 31.11 0.54
C SER A 45 5.13 32.16 -0.54
N SER A 46 4.10 32.63 -1.24
CA SER A 46 4.01 34.04 -1.58
C SER A 46 2.56 34.50 -1.36
N GLY A 47 2.41 35.46 -0.45
CA GLY A 47 1.11 36.05 -0.12
C GLY A 47 0.50 36.67 -1.35
N VAL A 48 -0.60 36.11 -1.82
CA VAL A 48 -1.55 36.78 -2.69
C VAL A 48 -2.83 36.92 -1.90
N ASN A 49 -3.11 38.16 -1.51
CA ASN A 49 -4.28 38.62 -0.80
C ASN A 49 -5.56 38.21 -1.53
N ILE A 50 -6.22 37.15 -1.08
CA ILE A 50 -7.60 36.82 -1.46
C ILE A 50 -8.39 36.66 -0.16
N GLY A 51 -8.69 37.79 0.47
CA GLY A 51 -9.49 37.85 1.69
C GLY A 51 -9.92 39.26 2.08
N GLU A 52 -9.67 40.28 1.25
CA GLU A 52 -9.92 41.69 1.57
C GLU A 52 -10.70 42.37 0.45
N ALA A 53 -11.80 41.75 0.02
CA ALA A 53 -12.77 42.34 -0.91
C ALA A 53 -14.22 42.27 -0.38
N GLY A 54 -14.38 42.15 0.95
CA GLY A 54 -15.68 42.01 1.60
C GLY A 54 -15.97 42.98 2.75
N ASP A 55 -15.03 43.82 3.17
CA ASP A 55 -15.20 44.68 4.36
C ASP A 55 -14.85 46.17 4.13
N SER A 56 -14.76 46.59 2.87
CA SER A 56 -14.51 48.00 2.49
C SER A 56 -15.77 48.81 2.22
N LEU A 57 -16.97 48.27 2.50
CA LEU A 57 -18.26 48.91 2.20
C LEU A 57 -19.11 49.30 3.43
N ARG A 58 -18.55 49.27 4.65
CA ARG A 58 -19.33 49.60 5.86
C ARG A 58 -18.70 50.63 6.81
N ARG A 59 -17.76 51.44 6.33
CA ARG A 59 -17.14 52.52 7.12
C ARG A 59 -17.10 53.88 6.40
N ARG A 60 -18.22 54.26 5.79
CA ARG A 60 -18.50 55.62 5.29
C ARG A 60 -19.97 55.99 5.46
N VAL A 61 -20.43 56.06 6.70
CA VAL A 61 -21.61 56.86 7.04
C VAL A 61 -21.38 57.44 8.43
N SER A 62 -21.43 58.77 8.50
CA SER A 62 -21.55 59.60 9.71
C SER A 62 -20.29 59.91 10.52
N ASP A 63 -19.41 60.72 9.93
CA ASP A 63 -18.78 61.83 10.65
C ASP A 63 -19.13 63.10 9.86
N ASP A 64 -20.25 63.73 10.23
CA ASP A 64 -20.48 65.15 9.95
C ASP A 64 -21.49 65.68 10.96
N GLU A 65 -21.12 66.82 11.54
CA GLU A 65 -21.92 67.71 12.37
C GLU A 65 -22.18 67.25 13.82
N ALA A 66 -21.12 67.45 14.60
CA ALA A 66 -21.20 67.77 16.02
C ALA A 66 -22.10 69.00 16.25
N ASP A 67 -23.39 68.75 16.52
CA ASP A 67 -24.28 69.75 17.08
C ASP A 67 -23.83 70.08 18.52
N SER A 68 -23.27 71.28 18.61
CA SER A 68 -23.06 72.06 19.81
C SER A 68 -24.27 72.02 20.74
N SER A 69 -24.20 71.23 21.82
CA SER A 69 -24.95 71.50 23.04
C SER A 69 -23.99 71.65 24.22
N GLU A 70 -23.51 72.88 24.34
CA GLU A 70 -23.34 73.61 25.60
C GLU A 70 -24.28 73.13 26.73
N GLY A 71 -23.71 73.06 27.94
CA GLY A 71 -24.43 72.82 29.20
C GLY A 71 -23.71 71.79 30.05
N SER A 72 -22.52 72.04 30.58
CA SER A 72 -22.33 72.90 31.76
C SER A 72 -23.49 72.82 32.75
N SER A 73 -23.37 71.97 33.78
CA SER A 73 -23.43 72.39 35.20
C SER A 73 -23.62 71.19 36.12
N ASP A 74 -22.67 71.09 37.04
CA ASP A 74 -22.83 70.72 38.44
C ASP A 74 -23.16 69.26 38.77
N ASP A 75 -22.08 68.49 38.82
CA ASP A 75 -21.73 67.74 40.04
C ASP A 75 -21.83 68.66 41.28
N ALA A 76 -22.76 68.36 42.18
CA ALA A 76 -22.64 68.54 43.62
C ALA A 76 -23.93 68.10 44.33
N GLY A 77 -23.79 67.12 45.22
CA GLY A 77 -24.61 67.07 46.43
C GLY A 77 -25.54 65.88 46.55
N GLU A 78 -24.97 64.75 46.97
CA GLU A 78 -25.68 63.86 47.89
C GLU A 78 -26.09 64.66 49.13
N GLY A 79 -27.38 64.90 49.26
CA GLY A 79 -27.97 65.68 50.34
C GLY A 79 -29.34 65.11 50.70
N THR A 80 -29.32 63.94 51.34
CA THR A 80 -30.44 63.40 52.12
C THR A 80 -30.80 64.37 53.24
N SER A 81 -31.66 65.36 52.95
CA SER A 81 -32.26 66.21 53.98
C SER A 81 -33.77 66.32 53.81
N SER A 82 -34.47 65.63 54.71
CA SER A 82 -35.91 65.74 54.96
C SER A 82 -36.24 67.17 55.36
N ARG A 83 -36.67 68.01 54.41
CA ARG A 83 -37.13 69.39 54.67
C ARG A 83 -38.63 69.54 54.37
N PRO A 84 -39.34 70.41 55.11
CA PRO A 84 -40.79 70.51 55.08
C PRO A 84 -41.30 71.03 53.73
N THR A 85 -42.36 70.40 53.22
CA THR A 85 -42.97 70.62 51.91
C THR A 85 -43.61 72.00 51.81
N ARG A 86 -42.83 72.99 51.33
CA ARG A 86 -43.42 74.23 50.81
C ARG A 86 -44.21 73.91 49.55
N LYS A 87 -45.44 74.46 49.44
CA LYS A 87 -46.30 74.32 48.25
C LYS A 87 -45.55 74.80 47.00
N LEU A 88 -45.12 73.85 46.18
CA LEU A 88 -44.53 74.13 44.87
C LEU A 88 -45.60 74.74 43.95
N GLY A 89 -45.26 75.84 43.28
CA GLY A 89 -46.13 76.45 42.28
C GLY A 89 -46.41 75.48 41.12
N LYS A 90 -47.63 75.54 40.55
CA LYS A 90 -48.14 74.61 39.53
C LYS A 90 -47.15 74.32 38.39
N LYS A 91 -46.47 75.35 37.86
CA LYS A 91 -45.48 75.21 36.77
C LYS A 91 -44.25 74.38 37.16
N LYS A 92 -43.78 74.48 38.42
CA LYS A 92 -42.59 73.75 38.89
C LYS A 92 -42.92 72.28 39.20
N ALA A 93 -44.12 72.01 39.69
CA ALA A 93 -44.62 70.63 39.88
C ALA A 93 -44.77 69.90 38.53
N GLU A 94 -45.29 70.57 37.51
CA GLU A 94 -45.42 70.00 36.16
C GLU A 94 -44.06 69.72 35.51
N LYS A 95 -43.09 70.64 35.65
CA LYS A 95 -41.71 70.42 35.17
C LYS A 95 -41.03 69.23 35.86
N LEU A 96 -41.27 69.03 37.16
CA LEU A 96 -40.76 67.88 37.91
C LEU A 96 -41.40 66.57 37.43
N LYS A 97 -42.72 66.52 37.24
CA LYS A 97 -43.41 65.34 36.67
C LYS A 97 -42.88 64.98 35.28
N ARG A 98 -42.64 65.98 34.42
CA ARG A 98 -42.05 65.74 33.08
C ARG A 98 -40.60 65.24 33.16
N LYS A 99 -39.81 65.69 34.14
CA LYS A 99 -38.45 65.20 34.37
C LYS A 99 -38.45 63.77 34.91
N GLU A 100 -39.38 63.42 35.78
CA GLU A 100 -39.58 62.08 36.32
C GLU A 100 -40.04 61.10 35.24
N GLN A 101 -41.01 61.47 34.41
CA GLN A 101 -41.40 60.66 33.24
C GLN A 101 -40.23 60.40 32.28
N ARG A 102 -39.37 61.41 32.05
CA ARG A 102 -38.15 61.23 31.24
C ARG A 102 -37.14 60.29 31.90
N ARG A 103 -36.98 60.30 33.22
CA ARG A 103 -36.11 59.36 33.95
C ARG A 103 -36.66 57.94 33.87
N ALA A 104 -37.94 57.76 34.17
CA ALA A 104 -38.61 56.47 34.06
C ALA A 104 -38.53 55.88 32.64
N TYR A 105 -38.68 56.72 31.61
CA TYR A 105 -38.52 56.28 30.22
C TYR A 105 -37.08 55.84 29.89
N ARG A 106 -36.06 56.57 30.39
CA ARG A 106 -34.65 56.19 30.19
C ARG A 106 -34.31 54.90 30.92
N GLU A 107 -34.77 54.75 32.16
CA GLU A 107 -34.58 53.52 32.94
C GLU A 107 -35.23 52.33 32.25
N TYR A 108 -36.45 52.50 31.72
CA TYR A 108 -37.12 51.46 30.94
C TYR A 108 -36.35 51.07 29.67
N ILE A 109 -35.84 52.04 28.92
CA ILE A 109 -35.02 51.75 27.73
C ILE A 109 -33.71 51.06 28.11
N ASN A 110 -33.04 51.51 29.17
CA ASN A 110 -31.83 50.87 29.67
C ASN A 110 -32.10 49.42 30.10
N GLN A 111 -33.20 49.15 30.79
CA GLN A 111 -33.63 47.79 31.14
C GLN A 111 -33.84 46.93 29.89
N GLN A 112 -34.44 47.46 28.82
CA GLN A 112 -34.59 46.71 27.57
C GLN A 112 -33.24 46.42 26.89
N ILE A 113 -32.30 47.37 26.93
CA ILE A 113 -30.95 47.19 26.37
C ILE A 113 -30.18 46.13 27.18
N GLU A 114 -30.22 46.20 28.51
CA GLU A 114 -29.59 45.21 29.39
C GLU A 114 -30.18 43.81 29.18
N GLN A 115 -31.51 43.68 29.05
CA GLN A 115 -32.13 42.39 28.74
C GLN A 115 -31.69 41.82 27.40
N ARG A 116 -31.49 42.65 26.36
CA ARG A 116 -30.95 42.19 25.07
C ARG A 116 -29.48 41.77 25.18
N ARG A 117 -28.65 42.55 25.87
CA ARG A 117 -27.24 42.21 26.10
C ARG A 117 -27.09 40.88 26.83
N LEU A 118 -27.91 40.63 27.85
CA LEU A 118 -27.90 39.35 28.57
C LEU A 118 -28.32 38.18 27.67
N GLN A 119 -29.29 38.36 26.77
CA GLN A 119 -29.67 37.34 25.80
C GLN A 119 -28.57 37.07 24.78
N GLU A 120 -27.91 38.11 24.28
CA GLU A 120 -26.80 38.00 23.33
C GLU A 120 -25.58 37.33 23.98
N GLU A 121 -25.21 37.71 25.21
CA GLU A 121 -24.12 37.11 25.98
C GLU A 121 -24.34 35.62 26.22
N LEU A 122 -25.56 35.22 26.61
CA LEU A 122 -25.91 33.80 26.78
C LEU A 122 -25.79 33.01 25.46
N LEU A 123 -26.22 33.58 24.34
CA LEU A 123 -26.12 32.93 23.03
C LEU A 123 -24.66 32.83 22.56
N GLU A 124 -23.85 33.86 22.82
CA GLU A 124 -22.43 33.85 22.48
C GLU A 124 -21.67 32.81 23.30
N ASP A 125 -21.90 32.74 24.61
CA ASP A 125 -21.31 31.72 25.49
C ASP A 125 -21.69 30.30 25.07
N GLU A 126 -22.96 30.06 24.72
CA GLU A 126 -23.40 28.77 24.20
C GLU A 126 -22.71 28.43 22.87
N TYR A 127 -22.56 29.41 21.98
CA TYR A 127 -21.87 29.22 20.71
C TYR A 127 -20.39 28.89 20.92
N GLN A 128 -19.69 29.62 21.78
CA GLN A 128 -18.29 29.39 22.10
C GLN A 128 -18.08 28.01 22.72
N ARG A 129 -18.95 27.59 23.65
CA ARG A 129 -18.90 26.25 24.26
C ARG A 129 -19.09 25.14 23.23
N LYS A 130 -20.10 25.26 22.36
CA LYS A 130 -20.35 24.27 21.29
C LYS A 130 -19.18 24.21 20.32
N HIS A 131 -18.64 25.36 19.92
CA HIS A 131 -17.50 25.41 19.01
C HIS A 131 -16.24 24.78 19.62
N ALA A 132 -15.96 25.04 20.91
CA ALA A 132 -14.85 24.42 21.62
C ALA A 132 -15.03 22.90 21.77
N GLU A 133 -16.25 22.42 22.05
CA GLU A 133 -16.58 21.00 22.12
C GLU A 133 -16.38 20.29 20.78
N ASP A 134 -16.86 20.90 19.68
CA ASP A 134 -16.70 20.35 18.33
C ASP A 134 -15.23 20.27 17.90
N LEU A 135 -14.43 21.29 18.23
CA LEU A 135 -12.98 21.27 18.00
C LEU A 135 -12.29 20.16 18.79
N ALA A 136 -12.63 20.02 20.08
CA ALA A 136 -12.08 18.96 20.93
C ALA A 136 -12.45 17.56 20.41
N ARG A 137 -13.70 17.38 19.95
CA ARG A 137 -14.17 16.14 19.34
C ARG A 137 -13.41 15.81 18.07
N ARG A 138 -13.23 16.77 17.16
CA ARG A 138 -12.46 16.57 15.92
C ARG A 138 -11.00 16.21 16.21
N ALA A 139 -10.38 16.88 17.18
CA ALA A 139 -9.00 16.58 17.58
C ALA A 139 -8.87 15.14 18.11
N TYR A 140 -9.81 14.71 18.95
CA TYR A 140 -9.85 13.34 19.48
C TYR A 140 -10.07 12.29 18.38
N GLU A 141 -10.99 12.55 17.44
CA GLU A 141 -11.23 11.65 16.30
C GLU A 141 -10.00 11.53 15.41
N GLN A 142 -9.29 12.63 15.13
CA GLN A 142 -8.04 12.63 14.37
C GLN A 142 -6.93 11.85 15.08
N GLU A 143 -6.80 12.00 16.39
CA GLU A 143 -5.82 11.25 17.18
C GLU A 143 -6.10 9.75 17.16
N GLN A 144 -7.38 9.35 17.28
CA GLN A 144 -7.79 7.94 17.15
C GLN A 144 -7.46 7.38 15.77
N ILE A 145 -7.69 8.14 14.70
CA ILE A 145 -7.32 7.74 13.34
C ILE A 145 -5.80 7.58 13.23
N LYS A 146 -5.00 8.54 13.71
CA LYS A 146 -3.53 8.46 13.71
C LYS A 146 -3.04 7.24 14.48
N ARG A 147 -3.61 6.96 15.65
CA ARG A 147 -3.27 5.79 16.47
C ARG A 147 -3.62 4.47 15.79
N ARG A 148 -4.77 4.37 15.14
CA ARG A 148 -5.17 3.17 14.36
C ARG A 148 -4.24 2.96 13.16
N ARG A 149 -3.93 4.01 12.41
CA ARG A 149 -2.99 3.96 11.28
C ARG A 149 -1.58 3.57 11.72
N ALA A 150 -1.07 4.14 12.80
CA ALA A 150 0.24 3.79 13.35
C ALA A 150 0.32 2.31 13.78
N LYS A 151 -0.75 1.78 14.41
CA LYS A 151 -0.83 0.36 14.75
C LYS A 151 -0.86 -0.55 13.52
N GLN A 152 -1.62 -0.16 12.48
CA GLN A 152 -1.69 -0.92 11.23
C GLN A 152 -0.34 -0.91 10.49
N ALA A 153 0.31 0.25 10.39
CA ALA A 153 1.63 0.38 9.78
C ALA A 153 2.68 -0.46 10.52
N ALA A 154 2.71 -0.42 11.85
CA ALA A 154 3.63 -1.25 12.64
C ALA A 154 3.38 -2.76 12.46
N GLN A 155 2.12 -3.18 12.31
CA GLN A 155 1.78 -4.57 12.03
C GLN A 155 2.23 -5.00 10.63
N GLU A 156 2.01 -4.14 9.62
CA GLU A 156 2.42 -4.40 8.24
C GLU A 156 3.95 -4.49 8.12
N GLU A 157 4.69 -3.55 8.73
CA GLU A 157 6.16 -3.58 8.77
C GLU A 157 6.68 -4.84 9.46
N ALA A 158 6.07 -5.25 10.59
CA ALA A 158 6.45 -6.48 11.28
C ALA A 158 6.22 -7.73 10.40
N ILE A 159 5.14 -7.76 9.61
CA ILE A 159 4.88 -8.85 8.66
C ILE A 159 5.89 -8.84 7.52
N ARG A 160 6.24 -7.66 6.98
CA ARG A 160 7.23 -7.50 5.91
C ARG A 160 8.62 -7.99 6.36
N ILE A 161 9.08 -7.54 7.53
CA ILE A 161 10.36 -7.96 8.10
C ILE A 161 10.40 -9.48 8.31
N LYS A 162 9.31 -10.09 8.83
CA LYS A 162 9.22 -11.55 8.99
C LYS A 162 9.31 -12.29 7.66
N ARG A 163 8.62 -11.83 6.61
CA ARG A 163 8.68 -12.42 5.27
C ARG A 163 10.08 -12.32 4.67
N GLU A 164 10.75 -11.17 4.80
CA GLU A 164 12.11 -10.98 4.31
C GLU A 164 13.11 -11.89 5.05
N GLN A 165 12.99 -12.02 6.36
CA GLN A 165 13.83 -12.94 7.14
C GLN A 165 13.60 -14.41 6.76
N GLU A 166 12.36 -14.81 6.51
CA GLU A 166 12.03 -16.16 6.06
C GLU A 166 12.60 -16.44 4.67
N GLN A 167 12.50 -15.48 3.75
CA GLN A 167 13.11 -15.55 2.42
C GLN A 167 14.63 -15.66 2.50
N GLN A 168 15.29 -14.85 3.32
CA GLN A 168 16.73 -14.93 3.53
C GLN A 168 17.15 -16.27 4.12
N LYS A 169 16.44 -16.77 5.14
CA LYS A 169 16.70 -18.11 5.72
C LYS A 169 16.51 -19.21 4.68
N ARG A 170 15.47 -19.14 3.85
CA ARG A 170 15.24 -20.10 2.75
C ARG A 170 16.37 -20.03 1.72
N ALA A 171 16.77 -18.84 1.31
CA ALA A 171 17.89 -18.63 0.38
C ALA A 171 19.22 -19.15 0.94
N GLN A 172 19.50 -18.93 2.24
CA GLN A 172 20.70 -19.45 2.90
C GLN A 172 20.71 -20.97 2.99
N LYS A 173 19.57 -21.58 3.37
CA LYS A 173 19.42 -23.05 3.37
C LYS A 173 19.63 -23.63 1.98
N PHE A 174 18.99 -23.02 0.97
CA PHE A 174 19.14 -23.41 -0.42
C PHE A 174 20.60 -23.29 -0.89
N HIS A 175 21.29 -22.21 -0.55
CA HIS A 175 22.70 -22.04 -0.90
C HIS A 175 23.62 -23.06 -0.23
N ALA A 176 23.37 -23.38 1.04
CA ALA A 176 24.12 -24.42 1.75
C ALA A 176 23.89 -25.82 1.15
N LEU A 177 22.65 -26.13 0.77
CA LEU A 177 22.30 -27.37 0.06
C LEU A 177 22.97 -27.42 -1.31
N TYR A 178 22.89 -26.34 -2.09
CA TYR A 178 23.56 -26.21 -3.38
C TYR A 178 25.04 -26.54 -3.29
N LYS A 179 25.76 -25.96 -2.31
CA LYS A 179 27.20 -26.20 -2.12
C LYS A 179 27.54 -27.66 -1.78
N LYS A 180 26.67 -28.36 -1.05
CA LYS A 180 26.85 -29.78 -0.73
C LYS A 180 26.55 -30.65 -1.95
N LEU A 181 25.45 -30.36 -2.64
CA LEU A 181 25.03 -31.11 -3.82
C LEU A 181 26.05 -30.98 -4.96
N SER A 182 26.52 -29.75 -5.20
CA SER A 182 27.49 -29.44 -6.23
C SER A 182 28.78 -30.21 -6.04
N ALA A 183 29.31 -30.26 -4.81
CA ALA A 183 30.50 -31.03 -4.49
C ALA A 183 30.31 -32.53 -4.76
N LYS A 184 29.18 -33.13 -4.35
CA LYS A 184 28.90 -34.56 -4.53
C LYS A 184 28.69 -34.92 -6.01
N ILE A 185 27.97 -34.08 -6.76
CA ILE A 185 27.75 -34.28 -8.20
C ILE A 185 29.07 -34.16 -8.96
N MET A 186 29.88 -33.16 -8.63
CA MET A 186 31.19 -32.99 -9.27
C MET A 186 32.14 -34.13 -8.94
N GLU A 187 32.14 -34.64 -7.70
CA GLU A 187 32.88 -35.85 -7.34
C GLU A 187 32.41 -37.05 -8.18
N TYR A 188 31.10 -37.23 -8.34
CA TYR A 188 30.53 -38.32 -9.13
C TYR A 188 30.97 -38.26 -10.61
N ILE A 189 30.87 -37.07 -11.21
CA ILE A 189 31.23 -36.85 -12.62
C ILE A 189 32.74 -36.97 -12.83
N MET A 190 33.57 -36.37 -11.96
CA MET A 190 35.03 -36.33 -12.12
C MET A 190 35.70 -37.67 -11.81
N VAL A 191 35.28 -38.37 -10.76
CA VAL A 191 35.92 -39.63 -10.35
C VAL A 191 35.50 -40.76 -11.29
N GLY A 192 34.45 -40.56 -12.10
CA GLY A 192 33.93 -41.58 -13.00
C GLY A 192 33.67 -42.89 -12.26
N ARG A 193 33.24 -42.80 -11.00
CA ARG A 193 33.07 -43.93 -10.10
C ARG A 193 31.76 -44.61 -10.49
N SER A 194 31.87 -45.78 -11.10
CA SER A 194 30.80 -46.58 -11.71
C SER A 194 29.72 -47.11 -10.74
N HIS A 195 29.59 -46.57 -9.53
CA HIS A 195 28.76 -47.18 -8.51
C HIS A 195 28.21 -46.16 -7.51
N TRP A 196 27.26 -45.35 -7.98
CA TRP A 196 26.21 -44.84 -7.12
C TRP A 196 25.10 -45.88 -7.14
N THR A 197 25.12 -46.81 -6.18
CA THR A 197 23.98 -47.69 -5.90
C THR A 197 23.43 -47.28 -4.54
N PHE A 198 22.24 -46.69 -4.55
CA PHE A 198 21.45 -46.57 -3.34
C PHE A 198 20.33 -47.60 -3.42
N GLY A 199 20.27 -48.48 -2.42
CA GLY A 199 19.10 -49.30 -2.11
C GLY A 199 18.51 -50.18 -3.22
N SER A 200 19.22 -51.24 -3.62
CA SER A 200 18.66 -52.57 -3.93
C SER A 200 19.74 -53.40 -4.59
N GLU A 201 20.33 -54.30 -3.81
CA GLU A 201 21.14 -55.41 -4.29
C GLU A 201 20.36 -56.22 -5.34
N ALA A 202 20.61 -56.00 -6.63
CA ALA A 202 20.30 -56.99 -7.66
C ALA A 202 21.13 -56.76 -8.93
N ASN A 203 22.11 -57.64 -9.12
CA ASN A 203 22.75 -58.00 -10.38
C ASN A 203 23.66 -56.97 -11.04
N SER A 204 24.86 -56.88 -10.47
CA SER A 204 26.06 -56.56 -11.22
C SER A 204 26.49 -57.76 -12.12
N ILE A 205 27.06 -57.42 -13.28
CA ILE A 205 28.08 -58.17 -14.04
C ILE A 205 27.56 -59.12 -15.14
N ALA A 206 27.54 -58.64 -16.38
CA ALA A 206 28.33 -59.22 -17.49
C ALA A 206 27.93 -58.63 -18.87
N ALA A 207 28.02 -57.31 -19.08
CA ALA A 207 28.14 -56.73 -20.43
C ALA A 207 28.43 -55.22 -20.35
N GLY A 208 29.71 -54.85 -20.38
CA GLY A 208 30.18 -53.49 -20.69
C GLY A 208 29.90 -52.42 -19.62
N GLU A 209 30.95 -51.76 -19.14
CA GLU A 209 30.90 -50.63 -18.22
C GLU A 209 30.15 -49.42 -18.82
N GLN A 210 28.82 -49.45 -18.87
CA GLN A 210 28.03 -48.22 -18.96
C GLN A 210 28.01 -47.60 -17.57
N LYS A 211 29.00 -46.74 -17.28
CA LYS A 211 28.97 -45.83 -16.12
C LYS A 211 27.62 -45.12 -16.15
N ASN A 212 26.79 -45.31 -15.12
CA ASN A 212 25.48 -44.67 -15.00
C ASN A 212 25.64 -43.14 -15.03
N ARG A 213 25.43 -42.50 -16.17
CA ARG A 213 25.49 -41.04 -16.36
C ARG A 213 24.13 -40.36 -16.22
N PHE A 214 23.14 -41.11 -15.74
CA PHE A 214 21.81 -40.63 -15.41
C PHE A 214 21.70 -40.47 -13.90
N ILE A 215 21.18 -39.32 -13.48
CA ILE A 215 20.83 -39.01 -12.10
C ILE A 215 19.31 -38.84 -12.10
N GLN A 216 18.58 -39.68 -11.36
CA GLN A 216 17.16 -39.42 -11.16
C GLN A 216 17.02 -38.27 -10.17
N VAL A 217 16.16 -37.30 -10.51
CA VAL A 217 15.88 -36.16 -9.63
C VAL A 217 15.36 -36.65 -8.28
N GLN A 218 14.54 -37.70 -8.29
CA GLN A 218 13.93 -38.26 -7.09
C GLN A 218 14.97 -38.84 -6.13
N ASP A 219 15.97 -39.56 -6.63
CA ASP A 219 17.06 -40.09 -5.81
C ASP A 219 17.83 -38.94 -5.13
N VAL A 220 18.03 -37.83 -5.84
CA VAL A 220 18.66 -36.62 -5.28
C VAL A 220 17.78 -35.96 -4.23
N ALA A 221 16.47 -35.91 -4.45
CA ALA A 221 15.52 -35.36 -3.50
C ALA A 221 15.48 -36.18 -2.19
N ASP A 222 15.41 -37.51 -2.31
CA ASP A 222 15.34 -38.46 -1.20
C ASP A 222 16.66 -38.47 -0.39
N ASP A 223 17.82 -38.48 -1.07
CA ASP A 223 19.15 -38.47 -0.43
C ASP A 223 19.37 -37.24 0.48
N TYR A 224 18.80 -36.10 0.09
CA TYR A 224 19.02 -34.82 0.76
C TYR A 224 17.81 -34.34 1.56
N GLY A 225 16.70 -35.08 1.54
CA GLY A 225 15.45 -34.71 2.18
C GLY A 225 14.90 -33.38 1.69
N ILE A 226 15.01 -33.10 0.39
CA ILE A 226 14.52 -31.88 -0.27
C ILE A 226 13.35 -32.21 -1.19
N SER A 227 12.60 -31.19 -1.64
CA SER A 227 11.56 -31.41 -2.64
C SER A 227 12.18 -31.72 -4.01
N ASN A 228 11.46 -32.45 -4.85
CA ASN A 228 11.86 -32.67 -6.25
C ASN A 228 12.07 -31.34 -6.99
N GLU A 229 11.24 -30.33 -6.71
CA GLU A 229 11.36 -28.98 -7.29
C GLU A 229 12.69 -28.31 -6.90
N ASP A 230 13.07 -28.39 -5.61
CA ASP A 230 14.34 -27.82 -5.13
C ASP A 230 15.54 -28.59 -5.70
N ALA A 231 15.44 -29.92 -5.83
CA ALA A 231 16.47 -30.75 -6.45
C ALA A 231 16.69 -30.37 -7.93
N GLU A 232 15.62 -30.21 -8.70
CA GLU A 232 15.67 -29.76 -10.10
C GLU A 232 16.29 -28.37 -10.22
N ALA A 233 15.83 -27.41 -9.40
CA ALA A 233 16.36 -26.05 -9.41
C ALA A 233 17.86 -26.00 -9.07
N ILE A 234 18.34 -26.86 -8.16
CA ILE A 234 19.77 -26.97 -7.85
C ILE A 234 20.53 -27.54 -9.05
N LEU A 235 20.03 -28.60 -9.68
CA LEU A 235 20.65 -29.22 -10.86
C LEU A 235 20.69 -28.29 -12.08
N GLU A 236 19.62 -27.51 -12.30
CA GLU A 236 19.56 -26.50 -13.36
C GLU A 236 20.55 -25.37 -13.10
N ARG A 237 20.62 -24.86 -11.86
CA ARG A 237 21.62 -23.87 -11.47
C ARG A 237 23.04 -24.41 -11.58
N LEU A 238 23.27 -25.70 -11.34
CA LEU A 238 24.57 -26.33 -11.55
C LEU A 238 24.96 -26.35 -13.02
N LYS A 239 24.02 -26.69 -13.90
CA LYS A 239 24.21 -26.61 -15.35
C LYS A 239 24.57 -25.21 -15.81
N GLU A 240 23.95 -24.16 -15.26
CA GLU A 240 24.26 -22.77 -15.62
C GLU A 240 25.62 -22.28 -15.11
N GLN A 241 26.05 -22.73 -13.92
CA GLN A 241 27.25 -22.22 -13.27
C GLN A 241 28.52 -22.97 -13.65
N ASP A 242 28.43 -24.26 -13.96
CA ASP A 242 29.59 -25.07 -14.34
C ASP A 242 29.57 -25.37 -15.85
N PRO A 243 30.52 -24.80 -16.63
CA PRO A 243 30.61 -25.04 -18.07
C PRO A 243 30.73 -26.51 -18.45
N ARG A 244 31.22 -27.36 -17.55
CA ARG A 244 31.37 -28.79 -17.79
C ARG A 244 30.03 -29.50 -17.88
N LEU A 245 28.98 -28.94 -17.28
CA LEU A 245 27.62 -29.47 -17.24
C LEU A 245 26.71 -28.86 -18.32
N ASN A 246 27.22 -27.97 -19.18
CA ASN A 246 26.42 -27.29 -20.20
C ASN A 246 25.65 -28.26 -21.11
N ASP A 247 26.25 -29.41 -21.42
CA ASP A 247 25.65 -30.44 -22.28
C ASP A 247 24.71 -31.40 -21.52
N ALA A 248 24.51 -31.17 -20.22
CA ALA A 248 23.54 -31.93 -19.45
C ALA A 248 22.11 -31.59 -19.87
N ILE A 249 21.27 -32.60 -19.98
CA ILE A 249 19.87 -32.48 -20.41
C ILE A 249 18.93 -33.05 -19.35
N PHE A 250 17.77 -32.42 -19.19
CA PHE A 250 16.67 -32.97 -18.41
C PHE A 250 15.72 -33.72 -19.34
N THR A 251 15.26 -34.90 -18.93
CA THR A 251 14.16 -35.58 -19.62
C THR A 251 12.85 -34.86 -19.36
N GLN A 252 11.98 -34.83 -20.36
CA GLN A 252 10.58 -34.40 -20.18
C GLN A 252 9.71 -35.50 -19.54
N GLN A 253 10.20 -36.74 -19.46
CA GLN A 253 9.47 -37.89 -18.93
C GLN A 253 9.52 -37.91 -17.40
N HIS A 254 8.45 -38.38 -16.75
CA HIS A 254 8.41 -38.62 -15.31
C HIS A 254 8.81 -40.08 -14.99
N PRO A 255 9.68 -40.32 -13.99
CA PRO A 255 10.40 -39.31 -13.19
C PRO A 255 11.44 -38.55 -14.03
N ARG A 256 11.60 -37.24 -13.76
CA ARG A 256 12.58 -36.41 -14.45
C ARG A 256 13.99 -36.93 -14.17
N GLN A 257 14.79 -37.05 -15.21
CA GLN A 257 16.16 -37.53 -15.16
C GLN A 257 17.10 -36.45 -15.65
N PHE A 258 18.20 -36.26 -14.95
CA PHE A 258 19.30 -35.38 -15.34
C PHE A 258 20.40 -36.23 -15.95
N ILE A 259 20.72 -35.98 -17.22
CA ILE A 259 21.64 -36.80 -17.99
C ILE A 259 22.82 -35.98 -18.43
N TYR A 260 24.01 -36.47 -18.10
CA TYR A 260 25.27 -35.87 -18.50
C TYR A 260 25.83 -36.56 -19.74
N LEU A 261 25.93 -35.81 -20.85
CA LEU A 261 26.52 -36.27 -22.11
C LEU A 261 27.90 -35.65 -22.29
N THR A 262 28.86 -36.46 -22.76
CA THR A 262 30.22 -36.04 -23.09
C THR A 262 30.43 -36.03 -24.61
N ASP A 263 31.46 -35.35 -25.10
CA ASP A 263 31.85 -35.37 -26.53
C ASP A 263 32.07 -36.79 -27.06
N ASN A 264 32.58 -37.69 -26.22
CA ASN A 264 32.76 -39.10 -26.57
C ASN A 264 31.42 -39.82 -26.79
N ASP A 265 30.36 -39.41 -26.10
CA ASP A 265 29.02 -39.98 -26.30
C ASP A 265 28.41 -39.47 -27.59
N TYR A 266 28.56 -38.18 -27.89
CA TYR A 266 28.12 -37.62 -29.16
C TYR A 266 28.82 -38.27 -30.34
N THR A 267 30.14 -38.48 -30.25
CA THR A 267 30.89 -39.20 -31.30
C THR A 267 30.50 -40.66 -31.41
N SER A 268 30.25 -41.34 -30.29
CA SER A 268 29.75 -42.73 -30.29
C SER A 268 28.35 -42.84 -30.91
N ILE A 269 27.45 -41.92 -30.59
CA ILE A 269 26.10 -41.85 -31.17
C ILE A 269 26.20 -41.54 -32.67
N ALA A 270 27.04 -40.57 -33.06
CA ALA A 270 27.25 -40.22 -34.47
C ALA A 270 27.82 -41.39 -35.28
N GLN A 271 28.77 -42.14 -34.73
CA GLN A 271 29.34 -43.33 -35.35
C GLN A 271 28.30 -44.44 -35.48
N LEU A 272 27.47 -44.65 -34.45
CA LEU A 272 26.40 -45.64 -34.48
C LEU A 272 25.33 -45.31 -35.54
N ILE A 273 24.98 -44.03 -35.69
CA ILE A 273 24.09 -43.55 -36.76
C ILE A 273 24.76 -43.74 -38.13
N LYS A 274 26.06 -43.48 -38.26
CA LYS A 274 26.80 -43.67 -39.51
C LYS A 274 26.85 -45.14 -39.94
N ASP A 275 27.07 -46.05 -38.99
CA ASP A 275 27.23 -47.47 -39.26
C ASP A 275 25.89 -48.17 -39.56
N ARG A 276 24.80 -47.73 -38.91
CA ARG A 276 23.45 -48.33 -39.07
C ARG A 276 22.53 -47.59 -40.02
N GLY A 277 22.92 -46.40 -40.49
CA GLY A 277 22.09 -45.56 -41.35
C GLY A 277 20.97 -44.83 -40.59
N GLN A 278 19.85 -44.57 -41.27
CA GLN A 278 18.70 -43.91 -40.64
C GLN A 278 18.08 -44.79 -39.57
N MET A 279 18.24 -44.39 -38.30
CA MET A 279 17.63 -45.07 -37.16
C MET A 279 16.42 -44.27 -36.66
N SER A 280 15.31 -44.96 -36.37
CA SER A 280 14.21 -44.34 -35.64
C SER A 280 14.59 -44.10 -34.18
N ALA A 281 13.95 -43.12 -33.53
CA ALA A 281 14.15 -42.85 -32.10
C ALA A 281 13.88 -44.09 -31.22
N GLU A 282 13.04 -45.02 -31.67
CA GLU A 282 12.75 -46.29 -31.01
C GLU A 282 13.87 -47.33 -31.20
N GLN A 283 14.53 -47.34 -32.36
CA GLN A 283 15.69 -48.20 -32.60
C GLN A 283 16.92 -47.75 -31.82
N LEU A 284 17.05 -46.45 -31.56
CA LEU A 284 18.04 -45.88 -30.65
C LEU A 284 17.73 -46.15 -29.16
N ARG A 285 16.51 -46.61 -28.84
CA ARG A 285 16.02 -47.02 -27.50
C ARG A 285 16.17 -48.52 -27.18
N GLY A 286 16.83 -49.29 -28.05
CA GLY A 286 17.00 -50.74 -27.85
C GLY A 286 17.63 -51.10 -26.49
N PRO A 287 17.59 -52.37 -26.06
CA PRO A 287 18.11 -52.81 -24.76
C PRO A 287 19.62 -52.50 -24.66
N GLY A 288 19.96 -51.37 -24.03
CA GLY A 288 21.32 -50.80 -23.95
C GLY A 288 21.53 -49.45 -24.68
N GLY A 289 20.49 -48.87 -25.28
CA GLY A 289 20.55 -47.64 -26.08
C GLY A 289 20.48 -46.36 -25.25
N ILE A 290 21.44 -45.46 -25.51
CA ILE A 290 21.67 -44.18 -24.80
C ILE A 290 20.51 -43.16 -24.98
N VAL A 291 19.57 -43.40 -25.90
CA VAL A 291 18.65 -42.38 -26.43
C VAL A 291 17.20 -42.56 -25.95
N SER A 292 16.96 -42.98 -24.71
CA SER A 292 15.59 -42.94 -24.15
C SER A 292 15.11 -41.52 -23.79
N VAL A 293 15.94 -40.51 -23.99
CA VAL A 293 15.97 -39.31 -23.13
C VAL A 293 15.72 -38.01 -23.90
N ILE A 294 16.05 -37.95 -25.19
CA ILE A 294 15.91 -36.74 -26.01
C ILE A 294 14.55 -36.77 -26.69
N LYS A 295 13.57 -36.06 -26.12
CA LYS A 295 12.32 -35.64 -26.76
C LYS A 295 12.06 -34.19 -26.40
#